data_AF-A0A351EZV3-F1
#
_entry.id   AF-A0A351EZV3-F1
#
_cell.length_a   1.000
_cell.length_b   1.000
_cell.length_c   1.000
_cell.angle_alpha   90.00
_cell.angle_beta   90.00
_cell.angle_gamma   90.00
#
_symmetry.space_group_name_H-M   'P 1'
#
loop_
_entity.id
_entity.type
_entity.pdbx_description
1 polymer ?
#
loop_
_entity_poly.entity_id
_entity_poly.type
_entity_poly.pdbx_seq_one_letter_code
_entity_poly.pdbx_strand_id
1 'polypeptide(L)' 'MFFKRIDKAILSLEEEPRPIGCIKLKSSSNLYRIRVGAYRIVYLINDTLRSVDLRLVEHRKQAYNRK' A
#
# COMPACT_ATOMS: atom_id res chain seq x y z
N MET A 1 6.75 -4.60 18.25
CA MET A 1 6.66 -5.67 17.21
C MET A 1 5.53 -5.45 16.19
N PHE A 2 5.07 -4.20 15.94
CA PHE A 2 4.01 -3.89 14.95
C PHE A 2 4.55 -3.76 13.52
N PHE A 3 5.78 -3.23 13.37
CA PHE A 3 6.41 -2.98 12.07
C PHE A 3 6.63 -4.27 11.26
N LYS A 4 6.96 -5.40 11.90
CA LYS A 4 7.19 -6.69 11.20
C LYS A 4 6.09 -7.11 10.22
N ARG A 5 4.81 -6.82 10.52
CA ARG A 5 3.69 -7.16 9.63
C ARG A 5 3.60 -6.23 8.43
N ILE A 6 3.93 -4.96 8.63
CA ILE A 6 3.97 -3.93 7.58
C ILE A 6 5.17 -4.23 6.67
N ASP A 7 6.34 -4.47 7.25
CA ASP A 7 7.57 -4.80 6.51
C ASP A 7 7.36 -6.03 5.62
N LYS A 8 6.80 -7.11 6.18
CA LYS A 8 6.50 -8.32 5.40
C LYS A 8 5.53 -8.05 4.26
N ALA A 9 4.49 -7.23 4.49
CA ALA A 9 3.53 -6.88 3.46
C ALA A 9 4.16 -6.01 2.36
N ILE A 10 5.03 -5.07 2.72
CA ILE A 10 5.76 -4.22 1.77
C ILE A 10 6.69 -5.09 0.93
N LEU A 11 7.51 -5.94 1.55
CA LEU A 11 8.45 -6.79 0.84
C LEU A 11 7.73 -7.77 -0.11
N SER A 12 6.57 -8.29 0.28
CA SER A 12 5.78 -9.15 -0.62
C SER A 12 5.27 -8.46 -1.89
N LEU A 13 5.23 -7.12 -1.92
CA LEU A 13 4.84 -6.37 -3.12
C LEU A 13 5.89 -6.43 -4.24
N GLU A 14 7.13 -6.80 -3.92
CA GLU A 14 8.17 -7.05 -4.92
C GLU A 14 7.82 -8.26 -5.79
N GLU A 15 7.35 -9.35 -5.17
CA GLU A 15 6.98 -10.59 -5.85
C GLU A 15 5.57 -10.51 -6.46
N GLU A 16 4.61 -9.99 -5.69
CA GLU A 16 3.21 -9.87 -6.11
C GLU A 16 2.71 -8.43 -5.89
N PRO A 17 2.87 -7.54 -6.90
CA PRO A 17 2.45 -6.15 -6.80
C PRO A 17 0.93 -5.97 -6.67
N ARG A 18 0.12 -6.96 -7.05
CA ARG A 18 -1.35 -6.90 -7.02
C ARG A 18 -1.91 -8.04 -6.16
N PRO A 19 -1.56 -8.11 -4.87
CA PRO A 19 -1.97 -9.22 -4.02
C PRO A 19 -3.48 -9.22 -3.82
N ILE A 20 -4.02 -10.38 -3.44
CA ILE A 20 -5.45 -10.56 -3.18
C ILE A 20 -5.93 -9.55 -2.14
N GLY A 21 -7.01 -8.84 -2.47
CA GLY A 21 -7.59 -7.80 -1.61
C GLY A 21 -6.95 -6.41 -1.76
N CYS A 22 -6.00 -6.23 -2.68
CA CYS A 22 -5.61 -4.89 -3.12
C CYS A 22 -6.77 -4.19 -3.83
N ILE A 23 -6.86 -2.88 -3.66
CA ILE A 23 -7.90 -2.05 -4.29
C ILE A 23 -7.21 -0.96 -5.09
N LYS A 24 -7.53 -0.87 -6.39
CA LYS A 24 -7.10 0.24 -7.24
C LYS A 24 -7.85 1.51 -6.83
N LEU A 25 -7.12 2.59 -6.58
CA LEU A 25 -7.68 3.88 -6.20
C LEU A 25 -8.12 4.64 -7.47
N LYS A 26 -9.27 5.32 -7.38
CA LYS A 26 -9.85 6.03 -8.53
C LYS A 26 -9.11 7.32 -8.90
N SER A 27 -8.37 7.93 -7.98
CA SER A 27 -7.88 9.31 -8.16
C SER A 27 -6.59 9.44 -8.96
N SER A 28 -5.96 8.34 -9.39
CA SER A 28 -4.72 8.38 -10.18
C SER A 28 -4.48 7.06 -10.92
N SER A 29 -3.82 7.13 -12.08
CA SER A 29 -3.35 5.95 -12.79
C SER A 29 -2.40 5.13 -11.89
N ASN A 30 -2.64 3.82 -11.85
CA ASN A 30 -1.81 2.81 -11.19
C ASN A 30 -1.55 2.97 -9.68
N LEU A 31 -2.39 3.70 -8.96
CA LEU A 31 -2.37 3.76 -7.51
C LEU A 31 -3.23 2.65 -6.91
N TYR A 32 -2.67 1.92 -5.94
CA TYR A 32 -3.29 0.79 -5.28
C TYR A 32 -3.18 0.93 -3.76
N ARG A 33 -4.04 0.21 -3.06
CA ARG A 33 -4.05 0.17 -1.60
C ARG A 33 -4.25 -1.24 -1.09
N ILE A 34 -3.44 -1.63 -0.10
CA ILE A 34 -3.66 -2.83 0.71
C ILE A 34 -3.90 -2.46 2.17
N ARG A 35 -4.56 -3.37 2.90
CA ARG A 35 -4.81 -3.23 4.34
C ARG A 35 -3.95 -4.23 5.10
N VAL A 36 -3.18 -3.72 6.06
CA VAL A 36 -2.36 -4.53 6.96
C VAL A 36 -2.81 -4.26 8.39
N GLY A 37 -3.79 -5.04 8.86
CA GLY A 37 -4.40 -4.84 10.17
C GLY A 37 -5.05 -3.47 10.32
N ALA A 38 -4.45 -2.62 11.15
CA ALA A 38 -4.90 -1.25 11.39
C ALA A 38 -4.23 -0.20 10.50
N TYR A 39 -3.31 -0.59 9.60
CA TYR A 39 -2.63 0.30 8.66
C TYR A 39 -3.16 0.14 7.23
N ARG A 40 -3.06 1.21 6.46
CA ARG A 40 -3.26 1.24 5.01
C ARG A 40 -1.92 1.57 4.37
N ILE A 41 -1.55 0.78 3.37
CA ILE A 41 -0.39 1.03 2.53
C ILE A 41 -0.93 1.43 1.17
N VAL A 42 -0.52 2.60 0.69
CA VAL A 42 -0.83 3.12 -0.64
C VAL A 42 0.45 3.12 -1.45
N TYR A 43 0.40 2.55 -2.64
CA TYR A 43 1.55 2.36 -3.50
C TYR A 43 1.19 2.54 -4.96
N LEU A 44 2.18 2.89 -5.77
CA LEU A 44 2.09 3.02 -7.22
C LEU A 44 2.79 1.81 -7.85
N ILE A 45 2.21 1.26 -8.92
CA ILE A 45 2.87 0.26 -9.75
C ILE A 45 3.31 0.91 -11.04
N ASN A 46 4.60 0.81 -11.36
CA ASN A 46 5.13 1.19 -12.65
C ASN A 46 5.45 -0.09 -13.44
N ASP A 47 4.53 -0.52 -14.31
CA ASP A 47 4.70 -1.74 -15.10
C ASP A 47 5.86 -1.63 -16.11
N THR A 48 6.21 -0.42 -16.57
CA THR A 48 7.33 -0.18 -17.50
C THR A 48 8.68 -0.36 -16.82
N LEU A 49 8.83 0.21 -15.62
CA LEU A 49 10.07 0.11 -14.85
C LEU A 49 10.12 -1.12 -13.95
N ARG A 50 9.03 -1.91 -13.90
CA ARG A 50 8.83 -3.03 -12.98
C ARG A 50 9.11 -2.64 -11.52
N SER A 51 8.64 -1.47 -11.12
CA SER A 51 8.86 -0.93 -9.78
C SER A 51 7.56 -0.71 -9.03
N VAL A 52 7.65 -0.78 -7.70
CA VAL A 52 6.57 -0.45 -6.78
C VAL A 52 7.02 0.69 -5.88
N ASP A 53 6.36 1.84 -5.99
CA ASP A 53 6.69 3.02 -5.20
C ASP A 53 5.68 3.18 -4.06
N LEU A 54 6.15 3.07 -2.82
CA LEU A 54 5.32 3.36 -1.65
C LEU A 54 5.05 4.86 -1.55
N ARG A 55 3.77 5.23 -1.47
CA ARG A 55 3.36 6.64 -1.38
C ARG A 55 2.92 7.01 0.03
N LEU A 56 2.31 6.08 0.76
CA LEU A 56 1.79 6.35 2.09
C LEU A 56 1.66 5.06 2.92
N VAL A 57 2.08 5.12 4.19
CA VAL A 57 1.82 4.08 5.19
C VAL A 57 1.20 4.74 6.40
N GLU A 58 -0.11 4.58 6.57
CA GLU A 58 -0.87 5.31 7.59
C GLU A 58 -1.75 4.40 8.45
N HIS A 59 -1.86 4.75 9.73
CA HIS A 59 -2.79 4.11 10.64
C HIS A 59 -4.23 4.57 10.37
N ARG A 60 -5.21 3.65 10.38
CA ARG A 60 -6.61 3.94 9.99
C ARG A 60 -7.24 5.09 10.78
N LYS A 61 -6.83 5.26 12.05
CA LYS A 61 -7.38 6.32 12.92
C LYS A 61 -6.84 7.70 12.57
N GLN A 62 -5.64 7.78 11.98
CA GLN A 62 -5.04 9.08 11.60
C GLN A 62 -5.62 9.60 10.28
N ALA A 63 -6.14 8.71 9.42
CA ALA A 63 -6.76 9.08 8.14
C ALA A 63 -8.03 9.95 8.24
N TYR A 64 -8.60 10.15 9.43
CA TYR A 64 -9.75 11.03 9.67
C TYR A 64 -9.41 12.34 10.39
N ASN A 65 -8.14 12.54 10.78
CA ASN A 65 -7.72 13.67 11.64
C ASN A 65 -7.04 14.83 10.89
N ARG A 66 -7.09 14.88 9.56
CA ARG A 66 -6.80 16.12 8.82
C ARG A 66 -8.10 16.92 8.69
N LYS A 67 -8.40 17.71 9.73
CA LYS A 67 -9.20 18.93 9.62
C LYS A 67 -8.26 20.10 9.38
#